data_AF-A0A8H4EWZ4-F1
#
_entry.id   AF-A0A8H4EWZ4-F1
#
_cell.length_a   1.000
_cell.length_b   1.000
_cell.length_c   1.000
_cell.angle_alpha   90.00
_cell.angle_beta   90.00
_cell.angle_gamma   90.00
#
_symmetry.space_group_name_H-M   'P 1'
#
loop_
_entity.id
_entity.type
_entity.pdbx_description
1 polymer ?
#
loop_
_entity_poly.entity_id
_entity_poly.type
_entity_poly.pdbx_seq_one_letter_code
_entity_poly.pdbx_strand_id
1 'polypeptide(L)'
;MGIVQIGLQWAMFSLVFILFLLYFPENKKRQLHAPSSLHLDLPNKMQAPLSAEWKVSLVVAATCIGHLAISFFISILLLIVVGGPQHWQTNYWAGFLGVLSMILASLQYLPQIHKTWKSKRVGALSIPMMMLQTPGTVLFVYSLVVRPGTNWTAWLTYMVTGILQGTLLIMCITWHFRNKRLGIRDIDTTTVPSDQHNDGQEEPTENTRLLN
;
A
#
# COMPACT_ATOMS: atom_id res chain seq x y z
N MET A 1 -7.69 -14.84 -16.74
CA MET A 1 -6.62 -14.56 -15.75
C MET A 1 -6.59 -13.10 -15.34
N GLY A 2 -6.36 -12.15 -16.25
CA GLY A 2 -6.17 -10.74 -15.87
C GLY A 2 -7.28 -10.07 -15.06
N ILE A 3 -8.55 -10.30 -15.42
CA ILE A 3 -9.71 -9.74 -14.70
C ILE A 3 -9.74 -10.23 -13.24
N VAL A 4 -9.46 -11.52 -13.01
CA VAL A 4 -9.43 -12.12 -11.66
C VAL A 4 -8.26 -11.56 -10.85
N GLN A 5 -7.08 -11.40 -11.47
CA GLN A 5 -5.91 -10.80 -10.82
C GLN A 5 -6.18 -9.34 -10.40
N ILE A 6 -6.74 -8.52 -11.28
CA ILE A 6 -7.11 -7.12 -10.96
C ILE A 6 -8.16 -7.09 -9.85
N GLY A 7 -9.19 -7.95 -9.94
CA GLY A 7 -10.25 -8.04 -8.94
C GLY A 7 -9.72 -8.44 -7.56
N LEU A 8 -8.79 -9.40 -7.51
CA LEU A 8 -8.14 -9.82 -6.27
C LEU A 8 -7.25 -8.72 -5.69
N GLN A 9 -6.42 -8.08 -6.53
CA GLN A 9 -5.57 -6.96 -6.09
C GLN A 9 -6.41 -5.81 -5.51
N TRP A 10 -7.51 -5.47 -6.18
CA TRP A 10 -8.45 -4.46 -5.70
C TRP A 10 -9.10 -4.87 -4.37
N ALA A 11 -9.52 -6.12 -4.23
CA ALA A 11 -10.11 -6.64 -2.99
C ALA A 11 -9.11 -6.60 -1.82
N MET A 12 -7.86 -7.01 -2.05
CA MET A 12 -6.79 -6.96 -1.04
C MET A 12 -6.47 -5.52 -0.63
N PHE A 13 -6.38 -4.59 -1.59
CA PHE A 13 -6.16 -3.18 -1.28
C PHE A 13 -7.32 -2.60 -0.45
N SER A 14 -8.55 -2.94 -0.81
CA SER A 14 -9.76 -2.50 -0.08
C SER A 14 -9.79 -3.07 1.33
N LEU A 15 -9.39 -4.33 1.51
CA LEU A 15 -9.25 -4.95 2.83
C LEU A 15 -8.20 -4.23 3.67
N VAL A 16 -7.00 -4.00 3.14
CA VAL A 16 -5.93 -3.26 3.87
C VAL A 16 -6.41 -1.85 4.24
N PHE A 17 -7.14 -1.19 3.35
CA PHE A 17 -7.69 0.13 3.61
C PHE A 17 -8.78 0.13 4.69
N ILE A 18 -9.67 -0.87 4.70
CA ILE A 18 -10.65 -1.07 5.77
C ILE A 18 -9.95 -1.37 7.09
N LEU A 19 -8.94 -2.25 7.08
CA LEU A 19 -8.12 -2.53 8.26
C LEU A 19 -7.41 -1.27 8.75
N PHE A 20 -6.91 -0.42 7.85
CA PHE A 20 -6.33 0.87 8.20
C PHE A 20 -7.36 1.78 8.88
N LEU A 21 -8.59 1.86 8.38
CA LEU A 21 -9.66 2.64 9.01
C LEU A 21 -10.09 2.07 10.37
N LEU A 22 -10.17 0.74 10.50
CA LEU A 22 -10.52 0.06 11.75
C LEU A 22 -9.42 0.18 12.80
N TYR A 23 -8.17 -0.07 12.40
CA TYR A 23 -6.99 -0.10 13.28
C TYR A 23 -6.35 1.27 13.50
N PHE A 24 -6.82 2.33 12.83
CA PHE A 24 -6.36 3.69 13.15
C PHE A 24 -6.63 3.93 14.65
N PRO A 25 -5.60 4.09 15.50
CA PRO A 25 -5.77 4.01 16.94
C PRO A 25 -6.65 5.14 17.48
N GLU A 26 -7.68 4.83 18.29
CA GLU A 26 -8.56 5.83 18.91
C GLU A 26 -7.81 6.88 19.74
N ASN A 27 -6.66 6.51 20.33
CA ASN A 27 -5.79 7.41 21.07
C ASN A 27 -5.03 8.43 20.19
N LYS A 28 -4.92 8.21 18.87
CA LYS A 28 -4.44 9.21 17.89
C LYS A 28 -5.58 9.92 17.13
N LYS A 29 -6.82 9.42 17.24
CA LYS A 29 -8.03 10.10 16.71
C LYS A 29 -8.37 11.38 17.48
N ARG A 30 -7.84 11.54 18.69
CA ARG A 30 -8.17 12.61 19.61
C ARG A 30 -6.90 13.38 19.96
N GLN A 31 -6.84 14.69 19.66
CA GLN A 31 -5.75 15.52 20.17
C GLN A 31 -5.84 15.58 21.69
N LEU A 32 -4.93 14.90 22.39
CA LEU A 32 -4.74 15.05 23.83
C LEU A 32 -4.00 16.37 24.06
N HIS A 33 -4.73 17.48 24.18
CA HIS A 33 -4.14 18.72 24.68
C HIS A 33 -3.79 18.51 26.17
N ALA A 34 -2.50 18.65 26.49
CA ALA A 34 -1.97 18.67 27.86
C ALA A 34 -2.55 19.88 28.64
N PRO A 35 -2.57 19.83 29.99
CA PRO A 35 -3.54 20.54 30.80
C PRO A 35 -3.21 22.03 30.89
N SER A 36 -4.05 22.89 30.31
CA SER A 36 -4.12 24.27 30.77
C SER A 36 -4.85 24.26 32.09
N SER A 37 -4.07 24.43 33.16
CA SER A 37 -4.48 24.75 34.52
C SER A 37 -5.70 25.67 34.58
N LEU A 38 -6.90 25.11 34.66
CA LEU A 38 -8.05 25.73 35.32
C LEU A 38 -9.11 24.67 35.54
N HIS A 39 -9.22 24.25 36.80
CA HIS A 39 -10.30 23.40 37.31
C HIS A 39 -11.60 24.22 37.23
N LEU A 40 -12.33 24.07 36.12
CA LEU A 40 -13.75 24.41 36.05
C LEU A 40 -14.49 23.13 35.67
N ASP A 41 -15.16 22.55 36.68
CA ASP A 41 -16.08 21.42 36.54
C ASP A 41 -17.22 21.83 35.59
N LEU A 42 -17.09 21.49 34.30
CA LEU A 42 -18.18 21.61 33.35
C LEU A 42 -18.66 20.21 32.99
N PRO A 43 -19.95 19.86 33.23
CA PRO A 43 -20.51 18.58 32.85
C PRO A 43 -20.88 18.66 31.38
N ASN A 44 -19.89 18.69 30.50
CA ASN A 44 -20.15 18.58 29.09
C ASN A 44 -19.17 17.57 28.52
N LYS A 45 -19.71 16.53 27.89
CA LYS A 45 -18.95 15.59 27.05
C LYS A 45 -18.33 16.37 25.90
N MET A 46 -17.29 17.17 26.15
CA MET A 46 -16.48 17.76 25.10
C MET A 46 -15.71 16.60 24.48
N GLN A 47 -16.32 15.98 23.47
CA GLN A 47 -15.65 15.05 22.59
C GLN A 47 -14.47 15.81 21.98
N ALA A 48 -13.27 15.53 22.46
CA ALA A 48 -12.08 16.20 21.98
C ALA A 48 -12.00 16.08 20.45
N PRO A 49 -11.58 17.15 19.76
CA PRO A 49 -11.72 17.29 18.32
C PRO A 49 -11.00 16.14 17.60
N LEU A 50 -11.71 15.55 16.63
CA LEU A 50 -11.17 14.54 15.73
C LEU A 50 -9.89 15.06 15.06
N SER A 51 -8.82 14.25 15.08
CA SER A 51 -7.56 14.54 14.40
C SER A 51 -7.79 14.89 12.93
N ALA A 52 -7.11 15.94 12.44
CA ALA A 52 -7.21 16.37 11.06
C ALA A 52 -6.83 15.24 10.07
N GLU A 53 -5.88 14.39 10.45
CA GLU A 53 -5.42 13.25 9.62
C GLU A 53 -6.52 12.20 9.43
N TRP A 54 -7.33 11.96 10.46
CA TRP A 54 -8.49 11.06 10.39
C TRP A 54 -9.58 11.64 9.47
N LYS A 55 -9.85 12.94 9.57
CA LYS A 55 -10.81 13.61 8.68
C LYS A 55 -10.35 13.54 7.23
N VAL A 56 -9.07 13.80 6.95
CA VAL A 56 -8.49 13.67 5.61
C VAL A 56 -8.63 12.24 5.09
N SER A 57 -8.32 11.24 5.90
CA SER A 57 -8.45 9.83 5.52
C SER A 57 -9.89 9.44 5.18
N LEU A 58 -10.87 9.93 5.97
CA LEU A 58 -12.29 9.67 5.73
C LEU A 58 -12.80 10.37 4.47
N VAL A 59 -12.36 11.62 4.22
CA VAL A 59 -12.70 12.35 2.99
C VAL A 59 -12.15 11.61 1.76
N VAL A 60 -10.88 11.19 1.81
CA VAL A 60 -10.26 10.40 0.73
C VAL A 60 -11.02 9.10 0.51
N ALA A 61 -11.37 8.38 1.58
CA ALA A 61 -12.19 7.16 1.49
C ALA A 61 -13.52 7.42 0.77
N ALA A 62 -14.27 8.43 1.21
CA ALA A 62 -15.56 8.79 0.64
C ALA A 62 -15.44 9.20 -0.84
N THR A 63 -14.43 10.00 -1.18
CA THR A 63 -14.14 10.39 -2.57
C THR A 63 -13.82 9.17 -3.44
N CYS A 64 -12.99 8.24 -2.97
CA CYS A 64 -12.67 7.02 -3.71
C CYS A 64 -13.89 6.12 -3.94
N ILE A 65 -14.73 5.93 -2.91
CA ILE A 65 -15.98 5.15 -3.03
C ILE A 65 -16.95 5.82 -4.00
N GLY A 66 -17.13 7.14 -3.88
CA GLY A 66 -17.99 7.91 -4.79
C GLY A 66 -17.52 7.83 -6.25
N HIS A 67 -16.22 8.03 -6.49
CA HIS A 67 -15.64 7.89 -7.83
C HIS A 67 -15.82 6.47 -8.39
N LEU A 68 -15.62 5.43 -7.57
CA LEU A 68 -15.83 4.04 -7.97
C LEU A 68 -17.30 3.77 -8.33
N ALA A 69 -18.24 4.21 -7.50
CA ALA A 69 -19.67 4.02 -7.72
C ALA A 69 -20.14 4.70 -9.02
N ILE A 70 -19.71 5.94 -9.25
CA ILE A 70 -20.02 6.69 -10.48
C ILE A 70 -19.41 5.99 -11.70
N SER A 71 -18.14 5.61 -11.64
CA SER A 71 -17.45 4.94 -12.74
C SER A 71 -18.08 3.59 -13.08
N PHE A 72 -18.47 2.82 -12.06
CA PHE A 72 -19.18 1.55 -12.22
C PHE A 72 -20.55 1.76 -12.86
N PHE A 73 -21.33 2.71 -12.35
CA PHE A 73 -22.66 3.03 -12.86
C PHE A 73 -22.62 3.46 -14.33
N ILE A 74 -21.72 4.38 -14.71
CA ILE A 74 -21.55 4.82 -16.09
C ILE A 74 -21.13 3.64 -16.99
N SER A 75 -20.23 2.79 -16.51
CA SER A 75 -19.75 1.63 -17.28
C SER A 75 -20.86 0.62 -17.54
N ILE A 76 -21.72 0.34 -16.55
CA ILE A 76 -22.89 -0.54 -16.72
C ILE A 76 -23.91 0.09 -17.67
N LEU A 77 -24.21 1.39 -17.52
CA LEU A 77 -25.14 2.09 -18.39
C LEU A 77 -24.67 2.03 -19.86
N LEU A 78 -23.41 2.34 -20.13
CA LEU A 78 -22.83 2.24 -21.47
C LEU A 78 -22.90 0.81 -22.03
N LEU A 79 -22.64 -0.21 -21.20
CA LEU A 79 -22.69 -1.59 -21.63
C LEU A 79 -24.11 -2.05 -22.01
N ILE A 80 -25.13 -1.56 -21.30
CA ILE A 80 -26.54 -1.90 -21.56
C ILE A 80 -27.10 -1.11 -22.76
N VAL A 81 -26.80 0.19 -22.84
CA VAL A 81 -27.44 1.10 -23.83
C VAL A 81 -26.69 1.11 -25.15
N VAL A 82 -25.36 1.13 -25.12
CA VAL A 82 -24.52 1.25 -26.32
C VAL A 82 -24.00 -0.12 -26.74
N GLY A 83 -23.55 -0.93 -25.78
CA GLY A 83 -23.01 -2.26 -26.03
C GLY A 83 -21.50 -2.34 -25.79
N GLY A 84 -20.89 -3.37 -26.37
CA GLY A 84 -19.50 -3.77 -26.13
C GLY A 84 -18.43 -2.79 -26.65
N PRO A 85 -17.15 -3.17 -26.53
CA PRO A 85 -16.01 -2.34 -26.94
C PRO A 85 -15.92 -2.05 -28.45
N GLN A 86 -16.77 -2.68 -29.27
CA GLN A 86 -16.92 -2.38 -30.70
C GLN A 86 -17.49 -0.99 -30.94
N HIS A 87 -18.21 -0.43 -29.95
CA HIS A 87 -18.78 0.91 -30.05
C HIS A 87 -17.78 1.97 -29.58
N TRP A 88 -17.68 3.04 -30.36
CA TRP A 88 -16.68 4.09 -30.14
C TRP A 88 -16.87 4.82 -28.80
N GLN A 89 -18.10 4.96 -28.29
CA GLN A 89 -18.39 5.61 -27.00
C GLN A 89 -17.83 4.80 -25.83
N THR A 90 -18.10 3.50 -25.80
CA THR A 90 -17.58 2.56 -24.77
C THR A 90 -16.06 2.51 -24.83
N ASN A 91 -15.49 2.51 -26.04
CA ASN A 91 -14.05 2.53 -26.23
C ASN A 91 -13.40 3.85 -25.73
N TYR A 92 -14.00 5.00 -26.03
CA TYR A 92 -13.50 6.29 -25.57
C TYR A 92 -13.57 6.44 -24.05
N TRP A 93 -14.65 5.97 -23.43
CA TRP A 93 -14.80 5.92 -21.98
C TRP A 93 -13.71 5.05 -21.32
N ALA A 94 -13.46 3.85 -21.87
CA ALA A 94 -12.38 2.98 -21.40
C ALA A 94 -11.00 3.63 -21.61
N GLY A 95 -10.80 4.33 -22.72
CA GLY A 95 -9.61 5.14 -23.01
C GLY A 95 -9.36 6.21 -21.95
N PHE A 96 -10.39 7.01 -21.67
CA PHE A 96 -10.37 8.07 -20.66
C PHE A 96 -10.03 7.53 -19.27
N LEU A 97 -10.71 6.47 -18.83
CA LEU A 97 -10.43 5.84 -17.53
C LEU A 97 -9.00 5.29 -17.43
N GLY A 98 -8.47 4.74 -18.53
CA GLY A 98 -7.09 4.28 -18.61
C GLY A 98 -6.08 5.41 -18.41
N VAL A 99 -6.24 6.52 -19.14
CA VAL A 99 -5.35 7.69 -19.03
C VAL A 99 -5.46 8.34 -17.65
N LEU A 100 -6.69 8.50 -17.13
CA LEU A 100 -6.92 9.04 -15.79
C LEU A 100 -6.22 8.18 -14.72
N SER A 101 -6.34 6.86 -14.83
CA SER A 101 -5.66 5.92 -13.91
C SER A 101 -4.13 6.06 -13.98
N MET A 102 -3.55 6.23 -15.16
CA MET A 102 -2.11 6.42 -15.33
C MET A 102 -1.61 7.71 -14.66
N ILE A 103 -2.37 8.81 -14.79
CA ILE A 103 -2.06 10.09 -14.13
C ILE A 103 -2.16 9.93 -12.61
N LEU A 104 -3.25 9.36 -12.10
CA LEU A 104 -3.45 9.14 -10.66
C LEU A 104 -2.39 8.24 -10.06
N ALA A 105 -2.00 7.17 -10.75
CA ALA A 105 -0.93 6.30 -10.30
C ALA A 105 0.41 7.04 -10.25
N SER A 106 0.71 7.89 -11.24
CA SER A 106 1.92 8.72 -11.21
C SER A 106 1.94 9.65 -9.99
N LEU A 107 0.81 10.29 -9.67
CA LEU A 107 0.65 11.11 -8.47
C LEU A 107 0.78 10.31 -7.16
N GLN A 108 0.49 9.00 -7.17
CA GLN A 108 0.67 8.13 -6.02
C GLN A 108 2.13 7.68 -5.85
N TYR A 109 2.77 7.27 -6.93
CA TYR A 109 4.13 6.73 -6.90
C TYR A 109 5.20 7.82 -6.73
N LEU A 110 5.03 9.01 -7.31
CA LEU A 110 6.03 10.09 -7.23
C LEU A 110 6.31 10.56 -5.79
N PRO A 111 5.31 10.84 -4.93
CA PRO A 111 5.56 11.19 -3.54
C PRO A 111 6.28 10.09 -2.76
N GLN A 112 5.98 8.82 -3.05
CA GLN A 112 6.67 7.69 -2.45
C GLN A 112 8.14 7.65 -2.88
N ILE A 113 8.43 7.81 -4.19
CA ILE A 113 9.80 7.89 -4.72
C ILE A 113 10.57 9.01 -4.03
N HIS A 114 9.98 10.21 -3.98
CA HIS A 114 10.61 11.37 -3.37
C HIS A 114 10.85 11.18 -1.87
N LYS A 115 9.88 10.61 -1.14
CA LYS A 115 10.02 10.32 0.29
C LYS A 115 11.14 9.32 0.54
N THR A 116 11.22 8.25 -0.25
CA THR A 116 12.31 7.27 -0.17
C THR A 116 13.66 7.92 -0.46
N TRP A 117 13.71 8.86 -1.42
CA TRP A 117 14.94 9.57 -1.81
C TRP A 117 15.48 10.42 -0.67
N LYS A 118 14.57 11.15 -0.02
CA LYS A 118 14.91 12.00 1.11
C LYS A 118 15.26 11.19 2.36
N SER A 119 14.53 10.11 2.63
CA SER A 119 14.70 9.32 3.86
C SER A 119 16.00 8.51 3.86
N LYS A 120 16.50 8.09 2.69
CA LYS A 120 17.70 7.25 2.53
C LYS A 120 17.68 5.96 3.38
N ARG A 121 16.48 5.55 3.82
CA ARG A 121 16.22 4.34 4.59
C ARG A 121 14.94 3.74 4.05
N VAL A 122 14.95 2.42 3.89
CA VAL A 122 13.80 1.66 3.40
C VAL A 122 13.33 0.73 4.50
N GLY A 123 12.01 0.59 4.63
CA GLY A 123 11.44 -0.40 5.52
C GLY A 123 11.79 -1.80 4.99
N ALA A 124 12.32 -2.66 5.86
CA ALA A 124 12.64 -4.04 5.50
C ALA A 124 11.39 -4.81 5.06
N LEU A 125 10.20 -4.41 5.54
CA LEU A 125 8.92 -5.03 5.14
C LEU A 125 8.49 -4.67 3.70
N SER A 126 8.95 -3.53 3.16
CA SER A 126 8.54 -3.05 1.82
C SER A 126 9.26 -3.75 0.67
N ILE A 127 10.48 -4.27 0.88
CA ILE A 127 11.31 -4.86 -0.18
C ILE A 127 10.74 -6.20 -0.67
N PRO A 128 10.39 -7.17 0.21
CA PRO A 128 9.84 -8.46 -0.23
C PRO A 128 8.53 -8.30 -1.01
N MET A 129 7.67 -7.38 -0.56
CA MET A 129 6.40 -7.10 -1.22
C MET A 129 6.62 -6.60 -2.66
N MET A 130 7.52 -5.64 -2.86
CA MET A 130 7.80 -5.09 -4.19
C MET A 130 8.52 -6.10 -5.10
N MET A 131 9.38 -6.95 -4.55
CA MET A 131 10.05 -8.01 -5.30
C MET A 131 9.09 -9.09 -5.78
N LEU A 132 8.06 -9.44 -5.00
CA LEU A 132 7.04 -10.40 -5.44
C LEU A 132 6.11 -9.79 -6.50
N GLN A 133 5.77 -8.50 -6.35
CA GLN A 133 4.84 -7.81 -7.24
C GLN A 133 5.43 -7.50 -8.62
N THR A 134 6.69 -7.07 -8.69
CA THR A 134 7.34 -6.63 -9.95
C THR A 134 7.34 -7.69 -11.07
N PRO A 135 7.75 -8.96 -10.85
CA PRO A 135 7.67 -9.99 -11.89
C PRO A 135 6.21 -10.30 -12.28
N GLY A 136 5.28 -10.25 -11.33
CA GLY A 136 3.84 -10.38 -11.59
C GLY A 136 3.32 -9.29 -12.53
N THR A 137 3.74 -8.04 -12.33
CA THR A 137 3.36 -6.91 -13.19
C THR A 137 3.92 -7.07 -14.61
N VAL A 138 5.16 -7.54 -14.77
CA VAL A 138 5.77 -7.76 -16.10
C VAL A 138 5.02 -8.84 -16.87
N LEU A 139 4.75 -9.98 -16.25
CA LEU A 139 3.96 -11.07 -16.87
C LEU A 139 2.54 -10.60 -17.20
N PHE A 140 1.95 -9.79 -16.34
CA PHE A 140 0.61 -9.26 -16.54
C PHE A 140 0.54 -8.31 -17.74
N VAL A 141 1.47 -7.35 -17.86
CA VAL A 141 1.55 -6.44 -19.02
C VAL A 141 1.77 -7.23 -20.30
N TYR A 142 2.68 -8.22 -20.29
CA TYR A 142 2.90 -9.10 -21.44
C TYR A 142 1.61 -9.82 -21.86
N SER A 143 0.83 -10.33 -20.90
CA SER A 143 -0.44 -11.00 -21.19
C SER A 143 -1.49 -10.08 -21.83
N LEU A 144 -1.46 -8.78 -21.54
CA LEU A 144 -2.36 -7.79 -22.13
C LEU A 144 -1.93 -7.39 -23.54
N VAL A 145 -0.63 -7.26 -23.79
CA VAL A 145 -0.09 -6.91 -25.11
C VAL A 145 -0.37 -8.01 -26.14
N VAL A 146 -0.24 -9.28 -25.74
CA VAL A 146 -0.48 -10.43 -26.64
C VAL A 146 -1.97 -10.65 -26.91
N ARG A 147 -2.88 -10.09 -26.09
CA ARG A 147 -4.31 -10.34 -26.20
C ARG A 147 -4.95 -9.46 -27.30
N PRO A 148 -5.45 -10.05 -28.40
CA PRO A 148 -6.08 -9.29 -29.47
C PRO A 148 -7.37 -8.61 -28.98
N GLY A 149 -7.61 -7.38 -29.43
CA GLY A 149 -8.78 -6.59 -29.04
C GLY A 149 -8.66 -5.86 -27.69
N THR A 150 -7.48 -5.86 -27.05
CA THR A 150 -7.23 -5.09 -25.84
C THR A 150 -6.99 -3.62 -26.17
N ASN A 151 -7.63 -2.72 -25.42
CA ASN A 151 -7.43 -1.28 -25.59
C ASN A 151 -5.98 -0.91 -25.31
N TRP A 152 -5.41 -0.07 -26.19
CA TRP A 152 -4.03 0.40 -26.07
C TRP A 152 -3.75 1.09 -24.74
N THR A 153 -4.73 1.88 -24.28
CA THR A 153 -4.67 2.57 -22.99
C THR A 153 -4.60 1.61 -21.81
N ALA A 154 -5.22 0.43 -21.91
CA ALA A 154 -5.26 -0.52 -20.80
C ALA A 154 -3.87 -1.09 -20.52
N TRP A 155 -3.19 -1.64 -21.52
CA TRP A 155 -1.85 -2.20 -21.30
C TRP A 155 -0.81 -1.13 -21.00
N LEU A 156 -0.94 0.06 -21.60
CA LEU A 156 -0.03 1.18 -21.38
C LEU A 156 -0.07 1.65 -19.92
N THR A 157 -1.26 1.78 -19.32
CA THR A 157 -1.40 2.15 -17.91
C THR A 157 -0.67 1.16 -16.99
N TYR A 158 -0.76 -0.14 -17.25
CA TYR A 158 -0.04 -1.15 -16.46
C TYR A 158 1.47 -1.14 -16.73
N MET A 159 1.90 -0.83 -17.96
CA MET A 159 3.32 -0.68 -18.27
C MET A 159 3.94 0.51 -17.52
N VAL A 160 3.28 1.67 -17.55
CA VAL A 160 3.78 2.89 -16.87
C VAL A 160 3.85 2.67 -15.36
N THR A 161 2.82 2.08 -14.76
CA THR A 161 2.84 1.76 -13.32
C THR A 161 3.91 0.72 -12.98
N GLY A 162 4.14 -0.27 -13.86
CA GLY A 162 5.25 -1.21 -13.73
C GLY A 162 6.63 -0.54 -13.75
N ILE A 163 6.84 0.45 -14.61
CA ILE A 163 8.10 1.22 -14.67
C ILE A 163 8.30 2.05 -13.39
N LEU A 164 7.25 2.73 -12.91
CA LEU A 164 7.31 3.50 -11.66
C LEU A 164 7.62 2.59 -10.47
N GLN A 165 6.95 1.43 -10.39
CA GLN A 165 7.20 0.43 -9.35
C GLN A 165 8.61 -0.18 -9.45
N GLY A 166 9.08 -0.46 -10.68
CA GLY A 166 10.44 -0.96 -10.92
C GLY A 166 11.51 0.05 -10.51
N THR A 167 11.28 1.34 -10.78
CA THR A 167 12.17 2.43 -10.35
C THR A 167 12.27 2.49 -8.82
N LEU A 168 11.13 2.39 -8.13
CA LEU A 168 11.10 2.27 -6.67
C LEU A 168 11.83 1.03 -6.16
N LEU A 169 11.67 -0.12 -6.82
CA LEU A 169 12.34 -1.34 -6.40
C LEU A 169 13.86 -1.21 -6.52
N ILE A 170 14.37 -0.70 -7.64
CA ILE A 170 15.81 -0.46 -7.86
C ILE A 170 16.36 0.48 -6.78
N MET A 171 15.61 1.53 -6.49
CA MET A 171 15.93 2.45 -5.41
C MET A 171 15.97 1.74 -4.04
N CYS A 172 14.97 0.94 -3.71
CA CYS A 172 14.94 0.24 -2.43
C CYS A 172 16.11 -0.73 -2.29
N ILE A 173 16.46 -1.45 -3.35
CA ILE A 173 17.59 -2.39 -3.37
C ILE A 173 18.91 -1.64 -3.16
N THR A 174 19.15 -0.57 -3.92
CA THR A 174 20.40 0.22 -3.83
C THR A 174 20.62 0.81 -2.44
N TRP A 175 19.56 1.33 -1.81
CA TRP A 175 19.64 1.85 -0.44
C TRP A 175 19.77 0.76 0.62
N HIS A 176 19.10 -0.38 0.47
CA HIS A 176 19.25 -1.51 1.40
C HIS A 176 20.69 -2.03 1.41
N PHE A 177 21.30 -2.26 0.24
CA PHE A 177 22.71 -2.68 0.16
C PHE A 177 23.66 -1.64 0.76
N ARG A 178 23.41 -0.35 0.51
CA ARG A 178 24.19 0.74 1.09
C ARG A 178 24.08 0.79 2.62
N ASN A 179 22.87 0.66 3.17
CA ASN A 179 22.63 0.72 4.61
C ASN A 179 23.23 -0.49 5.33
N LYS A 180 23.15 -1.68 4.71
CA LYS A 180 23.83 -2.90 5.19
C LYS A 180 25.34 -2.72 5.25
N ARG A 181 25.95 -2.05 4.25
CA ARG A 181 27.39 -1.72 4.26
C ARG A 181 27.77 -0.71 5.35
N LEU A 182 26.87 0.20 5.72
CA LEU A 182 27.11 1.24 6.73
C LEU A 182 26.68 0.82 8.15
N GLY A 183 26.16 -0.39 8.35
CA GLY A 183 25.69 -0.87 9.66
C GLY A 183 24.47 -0.12 10.19
N ILE A 184 23.74 0.62 9.35
CA ILE A 184 22.55 1.40 9.75
C ILE A 184 21.35 0.45 9.75
N ARG A 185 20.74 0.22 10.94
CA ARG A 185 19.55 -0.63 11.08
C ARG A 185 18.36 -0.05 10.31
N ASP A 186 17.63 -0.93 9.61
CA ASP A 186 16.39 -0.59 8.91
C ASP A 186 15.28 -0.20 9.92
N ILE A 187 14.33 0.62 9.48
CA ILE A 187 13.31 1.25 10.36
C ILE A 187 12.45 0.21 11.10
N ASP A 188 12.23 -0.97 10.50
CA ASP A 188 11.29 -1.97 11.01
C ASP A 188 11.92 -2.99 11.98
N THR A 189 13.24 -2.97 12.20
CA THR A 189 13.93 -3.94 13.10
C THR A 189 13.92 -3.51 14.58
N THR A 190 12.94 -2.70 15.01
CA THR A 190 12.95 -2.05 16.34
C THR A 190 11.86 -2.54 17.29
N THR A 191 10.97 -3.47 16.91
CA THR A 191 9.85 -3.91 17.76
C THR A 191 9.76 -5.42 18.00
N VAL A 192 10.89 -6.12 18.00
CA VAL A 192 10.96 -7.41 18.69
C VAL A 192 12.05 -7.26 19.74
N PRO A 193 11.72 -7.12 21.04
CA PRO A 193 12.67 -7.47 22.08
C PRO A 193 13.04 -8.92 21.78
N SER A 194 14.30 -9.16 21.45
CA SER A 194 14.82 -10.50 21.38
C SER A 194 14.74 -11.06 22.80
N ASP A 195 13.61 -11.67 23.15
CA ASP A 195 13.60 -12.65 24.23
C ASP A 195 14.63 -13.70 23.83
N GLN A 196 15.73 -13.68 24.56
CA GLN A 196 16.72 -14.73 24.57
C GLN A 196 16.01 -16.01 25.03
N HIS A 197 15.48 -16.75 24.07
CA HIS A 197 15.14 -18.15 24.26
C HIS A 197 15.95 -18.93 23.25
N ASN A 198 17.16 -19.29 23.66
CA ASN A 198 17.91 -20.39 23.06
C ASN A 198 17.94 -21.50 24.11
N ASP A 199 16.93 -22.36 24.05
CA ASP A 199 16.91 -23.66 24.73
C ASP A 199 17.98 -24.58 24.16
N GLY A 200 18.57 -25.37 25.05
CA GLY A 200 18.86 -26.78 24.80
C GLY A 200 19.97 -27.11 23.81
N GLN A 201 21.21 -27.12 24.29
CA GLN A 201 22.20 -28.07 23.79
C GLN A 201 22.62 -28.98 24.96
N GLU A 202 21.92 -30.11 25.07
CA GLU A 202 22.32 -31.23 25.93
C GLU A 202 23.60 -31.85 25.38
N GLU A 203 24.67 -31.84 26.17
CA GLU A 203 25.72 -32.86 26.12
C GLU A 203 25.75 -33.58 27.48
N PRO A 204 25.61 -34.92 27.51
CA PRO A 204 25.75 -35.69 28.72
C PRO A 204 27.20 -36.17 28.85
N THR A 205 27.99 -35.55 29.73
CA THR A 205 29.23 -36.18 30.22
C THR A 205 29.23 -36.24 31.74
N GLU A 206 28.75 -37.40 32.20
CA GLU A 206 29.16 -38.11 33.40
C GLU A 206 30.66 -37.89 33.71
N ASN A 207 30.97 -37.27 34.86
CA ASN A 207 32.10 -37.58 35.76
C ASN A 207 32.39 -36.41 36.72
N THR A 208 31.50 -36.19 37.69
CA THR A 208 31.90 -35.51 38.93
C THR A 208 32.68 -36.52 39.78
N ARG A 209 33.98 -36.61 39.50
CA ARG A 209 34.95 -37.23 40.42
C ARG A 209 34.90 -36.49 41.76
N LEU A 210 34.39 -37.20 42.76
CA LEU A 210 35.01 -37.43 44.08
C LEU A 210 35.97 -36.36 44.61
N LEU A 211 35.58 -35.78 45.75
CA LEU A 211 36.38 -35.60 46.98
C LEU A 211 37.83 -35.09 46.82
N ASN A 212 38.06 -33.81 47.14
CA ASN A 212 38.85 -33.35 48.30
C ASN A 212 39.00 -31.83 48.31
#